data_AF-A0A524A7V8-F1
#
_entry.id   AF-A0A524A7V8-F1
#
_cell.length_a   1.000
_cell.length_b   1.000
_cell.length_c   1.000
_cell.angle_alpha   90.00
_cell.angle_beta   90.00
_cell.angle_gamma   90.00
#
_symmetry.space_group_name_H-M   'P 1'
#
loop_
_entity.id
_entity.type
_entity.pdbx_description
1 polymer ?
#
loop_
_entity_poly.entity_id
_entity_poly.type
_entity_poly.pdbx_seq_one_letter_code
_entity_poly.pdbx_strand_id
1 'polypeptide(L)'
;MGKKWAWYTSEFFPDVTTYPMNDVAAAFGFTFANGYGATPLHPQPHEITQGVNSFDNLGATPGLVTVDAESMVILTDDNGQAVFAVKEFGTGRVAISAEEWLVSNPFTGEPLVNEAFIRQLFDWLSHGRVTRYPGQTLPYRYYPENQLVEGTVTLYYTDALGLRATFLTDNYPIIYNHLVSMMAIEPIYDFTIVALPTGGGGYSGGQEVGVGVLTDDSAVVRVLAHELTHSFVLPGALPGFGFNEGWASLAAIRVARQMGYEVDANAERQYFETQFRTIDPDGTLLDLNTATVTEHGMAYMGKAMWVIETLEGGYGADFMARLMPLHHQWVQSGQASNPV
;
A
#
# COMPACT_ATOMS: atom_id res chain seq x y z
N MET A 1 7.69 18.30 21.95
CA MET A 1 7.95 17.26 20.93
C MET A 1 6.61 16.83 20.37
N GLY A 2 6.21 17.38 19.22
CA GLY A 2 4.92 17.06 18.60
C GLY A 2 5.11 15.97 17.56
N LYS A 3 4.63 14.76 17.85
CA LYS A 3 4.69 13.60 16.97
C LYS A 3 3.71 13.80 15.80
N LYS A 4 4.18 13.55 14.57
CA LYS A 4 3.37 13.66 13.34
C LYS A 4 2.88 12.26 12.99
N TRP A 5 1.57 12.10 12.78
CA TRP A 5 0.98 10.83 12.40
C TRP A 5 -0.04 11.09 11.30
N ALA A 6 0.05 10.34 10.21
CA ALA A 6 -1.00 10.17 9.23
C ALA A 6 -1.15 8.66 9.08
N TRP A 7 -2.36 8.14 9.23
CA TRP A 7 -2.68 6.73 9.07
C TRP A 7 -3.46 6.56 7.77
N TYR A 8 -3.17 5.52 6.99
CA TYR A 8 -3.82 5.19 5.72
C TYR A 8 -4.16 3.71 5.74
N THR A 9 -5.32 3.29 5.24
CA THR A 9 -5.57 1.88 4.94
C THR A 9 -6.39 1.80 3.68
N SER A 10 -5.99 0.99 2.72
CA SER A 10 -6.83 0.62 1.58
C SER A 10 -6.91 -0.89 1.53
N GLU A 11 -7.93 -1.45 2.17
CA GLU A 11 -8.23 -2.87 2.02
C GLU A 11 -9.73 -3.05 1.78
N PHE A 12 -10.05 -3.58 0.61
CA PHE A 12 -11.39 -4.02 0.26
C PHE A 12 -11.63 -5.36 0.94
N PHE A 13 -12.43 -5.35 2.00
CA PHE A 13 -12.81 -6.56 2.72
C PHE A 13 -14.31 -6.82 2.56
N PRO A 14 -14.73 -7.71 1.64
CA PRO A 14 -16.15 -7.95 1.38
C PRO A 14 -16.91 -8.56 2.57
N ASP A 15 -16.20 -9.12 3.57
CA ASP A 15 -16.79 -9.81 4.73
C ASP A 15 -16.35 -9.24 6.10
N VAL A 16 -15.72 -8.06 6.14
CA VAL A 16 -15.29 -7.48 7.41
C VAL A 16 -16.48 -6.86 8.14
N THR A 17 -16.81 -7.45 9.29
CA THR A 17 -17.81 -6.89 10.22
C THR A 17 -17.22 -5.84 11.16
N THR A 18 -15.89 -5.74 11.23
CA THR A 18 -15.12 -4.84 12.11
C THR A 18 -13.84 -4.34 11.44
N TYR A 19 -13.76 -3.04 11.13
CA TYR A 19 -12.55 -2.46 10.52
C TYR A 19 -11.36 -2.52 11.49
N PRO A 20 -10.19 -3.07 11.07
CA PRO A 20 -9.01 -3.20 11.95
C PRO A 20 -8.54 -1.87 12.57
N MET A 21 -8.74 -0.76 11.87
CA MET A 21 -8.39 0.58 12.37
C MET A 21 -9.37 1.15 13.39
N ASN A 22 -10.49 0.49 13.67
CA ASN A 22 -11.45 0.99 14.65
C ASN A 22 -10.86 1.12 16.05
N ASP A 23 -9.93 0.25 16.44
CA ASP A 23 -9.25 0.35 17.74
C ASP A 23 -8.42 1.65 17.84
N VAL A 24 -7.73 2.03 16.76
CA VAL A 24 -6.95 3.27 16.68
C VAL A 24 -7.87 4.48 16.55
N ALA A 25 -8.85 4.42 15.65
CA ALA A 25 -9.80 5.49 15.40
C ALA A 25 -10.61 5.84 16.67
N ALA A 26 -11.02 4.83 17.44
CA ALA A 26 -11.79 5.01 18.67
C ALA A 26 -11.01 5.77 19.74
N ALA A 27 -9.68 5.63 19.79
CA ALA A 27 -8.84 6.43 20.68
C ALA A 27 -8.90 7.95 20.39
N PHE A 28 -9.35 8.33 19.19
CA PHE A 28 -9.56 9.71 18.76
C PHE A 28 -11.05 10.09 18.65
N GLY A 29 -11.97 9.23 19.05
CA GLY A 29 -13.41 9.51 19.00
C GLY A 29 -14.07 9.25 17.64
N PHE A 30 -13.46 8.39 16.82
CA PHE A 30 -13.98 8.03 15.50
C PHE A 30 -14.18 6.51 15.38
N THR A 31 -15.04 6.05 14.47
CA THR A 31 -15.15 4.63 14.12
C THR A 31 -15.66 4.49 12.69
N PHE A 32 -15.02 3.67 11.86
CA PHE A 32 -15.50 3.28 10.54
C PHE A 32 -16.76 2.44 10.66
N ALA A 33 -17.77 2.78 9.85
CA ALA A 33 -19.07 2.14 9.86
C ALA A 33 -19.29 1.31 8.59
N ASN A 34 -19.97 0.17 8.76
CA ASN A 34 -20.32 -0.69 7.63
C ASN A 34 -21.32 -0.01 6.70
N GLY A 35 -21.18 -0.28 5.41
CA GLY A 35 -22.03 0.25 4.36
C GLY A 35 -21.38 1.41 3.60
N TYR A 36 -22.14 1.97 2.67
CA TYR A 36 -21.71 3.05 1.80
C TYR A 36 -22.69 4.21 1.89
N GLY A 37 -22.16 5.43 1.91
CA GLY A 37 -22.91 6.67 1.86
C GLY A 37 -23.40 7.01 0.45
N ALA A 38 -24.30 7.98 0.37
CA ALA A 38 -24.83 8.49 -0.87
C ALA A 38 -24.02 9.66 -1.45
N THR A 39 -24.03 9.77 -2.77
CA THR A 39 -23.42 10.88 -3.51
C THR A 39 -24.50 11.84 -4.00
N PRO A 40 -24.25 13.17 -4.11
CA PRO A 40 -22.96 13.85 -3.94
C PRO A 40 -22.58 14.06 -2.46
N LEU A 41 -21.29 14.38 -2.22
CA LEU A 41 -20.83 14.81 -0.90
C LEU A 41 -21.06 16.31 -0.69
N HIS A 42 -21.35 16.68 0.56
CA HIS A 42 -21.65 18.04 0.97
C HIS A 42 -20.62 18.55 1.99
N PRO A 43 -19.89 19.63 1.68
CA PRO A 43 -19.03 20.29 2.65
C PRO A 43 -19.85 20.87 3.80
N GLN A 44 -19.37 20.63 5.01
CA GLN A 44 -19.86 21.31 6.20
C GLN A 44 -19.05 22.58 6.46
N PRO A 45 -19.64 23.62 7.10
CA PRO A 45 -18.92 24.87 7.38
C PRO A 45 -17.69 24.65 8.26
N HIS A 46 -16.50 24.82 7.70
CA HIS A 46 -15.22 24.74 8.41
C HIS A 46 -14.11 25.46 7.62
N GLU A 47 -13.00 25.81 8.25
CA GLU A 47 -11.85 26.42 7.55
C GLU A 47 -11.18 25.49 6.53
N ILE A 48 -11.44 24.18 6.61
CA ILE A 48 -10.93 23.16 5.67
C ILE A 48 -11.74 23.13 4.36
N THR A 49 -12.99 23.58 4.39
CA THR A 49 -13.92 23.55 3.25
C THR A 49 -14.15 24.93 2.65
N GLN A 50 -13.39 25.94 3.07
CA GLN A 50 -13.59 27.31 2.65
C GLN A 50 -13.32 27.45 1.15
N GLY A 51 -14.34 27.85 0.39
CA GLY A 51 -14.25 27.97 -1.06
C GLY A 51 -14.27 26.63 -1.82
N VAL A 52 -14.55 25.52 -1.13
CA VAL A 52 -14.80 24.21 -1.74
C VAL A 52 -16.30 23.99 -1.80
N ASN A 53 -16.89 24.04 -2.99
CA ASN A 53 -18.35 23.97 -3.18
C ASN A 53 -18.85 22.59 -3.63
N SER A 54 -17.94 21.72 -4.05
CA SER A 54 -18.24 20.37 -4.54
C SER A 54 -17.03 19.48 -4.36
N PHE A 55 -17.27 18.19 -4.17
CA PHE A 55 -16.25 17.15 -4.12
C PHE A 55 -16.47 16.20 -5.28
N ASP A 56 -15.41 15.96 -6.05
CA ASP A 56 -15.42 14.90 -7.04
C ASP A 56 -15.03 13.59 -6.35
N ASN A 57 -15.92 12.61 -6.44
CA ASN A 57 -15.77 11.28 -5.87
C ASN A 57 -15.21 10.25 -6.86
N LEU A 58 -14.87 10.66 -8.09
CA LEU A 58 -14.33 9.79 -9.14
C LEU A 58 -15.22 8.56 -9.41
N GLY A 59 -16.53 8.69 -9.19
CA GLY A 59 -17.50 7.59 -9.34
C GLY A 59 -17.47 6.55 -8.20
N ALA A 60 -16.67 6.75 -7.15
CA ALA A 60 -16.64 5.88 -5.98
C ALA A 60 -17.81 6.17 -5.01
N THR A 61 -18.29 5.14 -4.33
CA THR A 61 -19.33 5.29 -3.29
C THR A 61 -18.63 5.47 -1.94
N PRO A 62 -18.89 6.57 -1.20
CA PRO A 62 -18.11 6.91 -0.01
C PRO A 62 -18.37 5.93 1.15
N GLY A 63 -17.34 5.61 1.91
CA GLY A 63 -17.42 4.93 3.19
C GLY A 63 -17.94 5.89 4.27
N LEU A 64 -18.38 5.31 5.38
CA LEU A 64 -18.99 6.05 6.47
C LEU A 64 -18.10 6.07 7.71
N VAL A 65 -18.10 7.21 8.39
CA VAL A 65 -17.46 7.39 9.69
C VAL A 65 -18.52 7.76 10.71
N THR A 66 -18.46 7.16 11.88
CA THR A 66 -19.16 7.63 13.08
C THR A 66 -18.19 8.43 13.94
N VAL A 67 -18.71 9.49 14.55
CA VAL A 67 -17.92 10.47 15.28
C VAL A 67 -18.55 10.71 16.65
N ASP A 68 -17.73 10.99 17.66
CA ASP A 68 -18.22 11.45 18.96
C ASP A 68 -18.73 12.90 18.91
N ALA A 69 -19.28 13.39 20.02
CA ALA A 69 -19.87 14.73 20.09
C ALA A 69 -18.84 15.88 20.05
N GLU A 70 -17.55 15.59 20.23
CA GLU A 70 -16.47 16.59 20.25
C GLU A 70 -15.77 16.69 18.88
N SER A 71 -16.03 15.73 18.00
CA SER A 71 -15.55 15.68 16.63
C SER A 71 -16.33 16.62 15.72
N MET A 72 -15.63 17.18 14.73
CA MET A 72 -16.21 18.07 13.73
C MET A 72 -16.35 17.32 12.41
N VAL A 73 -17.58 17.16 11.93
CA VAL A 73 -17.85 16.60 10.60
C VAL A 73 -17.53 17.64 9.55
N ILE A 74 -16.69 17.28 8.58
CA ILE A 74 -16.26 18.17 7.49
C ILE A 74 -16.98 17.83 6.19
N LEU A 75 -17.22 16.54 5.93
CA LEU A 75 -17.97 16.08 4.76
C LEU A 75 -19.08 15.14 5.19
N THR A 76 -20.27 15.37 4.65
CA THR A 76 -21.39 14.44 4.74
C THR A 76 -21.77 13.89 3.38
N ASP A 77 -22.36 12.72 3.36
CA ASP A 77 -23.04 12.14 2.21
C ASP A 77 -24.40 12.85 1.95
N ASP A 78 -25.11 12.45 0.89
CA ASP A 78 -26.42 13.05 0.54
C ASP A 78 -27.55 12.74 1.56
N ASN A 79 -27.33 11.76 2.44
CA ASN A 79 -28.22 11.42 3.55
C ASN A 79 -27.85 12.13 4.87
N GLY A 80 -26.79 12.96 4.87
CA GLY A 80 -26.29 13.67 6.05
C GLY A 80 -25.42 12.81 6.98
N GLN A 81 -24.99 11.62 6.54
CA GLN A 81 -24.06 10.76 7.27
C GLN A 81 -22.62 11.23 7.07
N ALA A 82 -21.77 11.12 8.10
CA ALA A 82 -20.40 11.61 8.03
C ALA A 82 -19.49 10.71 7.20
N VAL A 83 -18.67 11.33 6.34
CA VAL A 83 -17.68 10.66 5.47
C VAL A 83 -16.25 11.09 5.83
N PHE A 84 -16.10 12.33 6.30
CA PHE A 84 -14.82 12.88 6.75
C PHE A 84 -15.04 13.72 8.01
N ALA A 85 -14.18 13.54 9.00
CA ALA A 85 -14.24 14.29 10.23
C ALA A 85 -12.85 14.64 10.76
N VAL A 86 -12.81 15.64 11.61
CA VAL A 86 -11.58 16.10 12.27
C VAL A 86 -11.82 16.36 13.74
N LYS A 87 -10.74 16.32 14.52
CA LYS A 87 -10.79 16.61 15.96
C LYS A 87 -9.49 17.27 16.41
N GLU A 88 -9.59 18.25 17.30
CA GLU A 88 -8.44 18.70 18.08
C GLU A 88 -8.20 17.70 19.23
N PHE A 89 -7.00 17.13 19.29
CA PHE A 89 -6.67 16.09 20.25
C PHE A 89 -5.36 16.43 20.98
N GLY A 90 -5.48 16.75 22.27
CA GLY A 90 -4.37 17.26 23.06
C GLY A 90 -3.82 18.57 22.49
N THR A 91 -2.53 18.60 22.14
CA THR A 91 -1.89 19.74 21.44
C THR A 91 -1.84 19.56 19.93
N GLY A 92 -2.54 18.57 19.40
CA GLY A 92 -2.52 18.17 18.00
C GLY A 92 -3.90 18.20 17.37
N ARG A 93 -3.92 17.81 16.10
CA ARG A 93 -5.10 17.76 15.25
C ARG A 93 -5.08 16.44 14.50
N VAL A 94 -6.24 15.80 14.39
CA VAL A 94 -6.42 14.52 13.72
C VAL A 94 -7.54 14.67 12.70
N ALA A 95 -7.38 14.01 11.56
CA ALA A 95 -8.41 13.87 10.55
C ALA A 95 -8.61 12.39 10.26
N ILE A 96 -9.85 12.02 9.93
CA ILE A 96 -10.22 10.69 9.50
C ILE A 96 -11.08 10.78 8.24
N SER A 97 -10.84 9.85 7.33
CA SER A 97 -11.64 9.65 6.14
C SER A 97 -11.87 8.17 5.95
N ALA A 98 -13.10 7.81 5.59
CA ALA A 98 -13.41 6.47 5.13
C ALA A 98 -13.18 6.30 3.61
N GLU A 99 -12.48 7.23 2.95
CA GLU A 99 -12.28 7.21 1.50
C GLU A 99 -10.88 7.63 1.06
N GLU A 100 -10.31 6.86 0.14
CA GLU A 100 -8.95 7.07 -0.39
C GLU A 100 -8.88 8.20 -1.41
N TRP A 101 -9.95 8.41 -2.18
CA TRP A 101 -9.91 9.32 -3.32
C TRP A 101 -9.86 10.80 -2.92
N LEU A 102 -10.28 11.13 -1.69
CA LEU A 102 -10.18 12.50 -1.14
C LEU A 102 -8.74 13.02 -1.11
N VAL A 103 -7.76 12.13 -1.21
CA VAL A 103 -6.32 12.44 -1.28
C VAL A 103 -5.62 11.81 -2.49
N SER A 104 -6.37 11.20 -3.42
CA SER A 104 -5.79 10.50 -4.56
C SER A 104 -5.37 11.45 -5.68
N ASN A 105 -4.27 11.10 -6.32
CA ASN A 105 -3.88 11.60 -7.62
C ASN A 105 -4.20 10.50 -8.65
N PRO A 106 -5.20 10.63 -9.53
CA PRO A 106 -5.30 9.73 -10.67
C PRO A 106 -4.07 10.03 -11.55
N PHE A 107 -3.10 9.12 -11.52
CA PHE A 107 -1.77 9.27 -12.12
C PHE A 107 -1.66 10.03 -13.46
N THR A 108 -0.50 10.68 -13.63
CA THR A 108 0.09 11.37 -14.82
C THR A 108 -0.38 12.80 -15.12
N GLY A 109 0.34 13.79 -14.59
CA GLY A 109 0.33 15.18 -15.09
C GLY A 109 -0.94 16.01 -14.85
N GLU A 110 -2.03 15.38 -14.40
CA GLU A 110 -3.29 16.02 -14.08
C GLU A 110 -3.26 16.69 -12.68
N PRO A 111 -4.06 17.74 -12.45
CA PRO A 111 -4.21 18.36 -11.14
C PRO A 111 -4.77 17.38 -10.10
N LEU A 112 -4.36 17.56 -8.84
CA LEU A 112 -4.90 16.79 -7.71
C LEU A 112 -6.42 16.99 -7.63
N VAL A 113 -7.16 15.89 -7.53
CA VAL A 113 -8.60 15.92 -7.27
C VAL A 113 -8.82 16.54 -5.89
N ASN A 114 -9.74 17.48 -5.78
CA ASN A 114 -10.02 18.23 -4.54
C ASN A 114 -8.79 18.98 -3.96
N GLU A 115 -7.83 19.42 -4.79
CA GLU A 115 -6.58 20.08 -4.34
C GLU A 115 -6.78 21.17 -3.28
N ALA A 116 -7.77 22.05 -3.48
CA ALA A 116 -8.06 23.14 -2.55
C ALA A 116 -8.39 22.63 -1.14
N PHE A 117 -9.20 21.57 -1.05
CA PHE A 117 -9.53 20.91 0.21
C PHE A 117 -8.29 20.29 0.85
N ILE A 118 -7.49 19.54 0.08
CA ILE A 118 -6.28 18.88 0.57
C ILE A 118 -5.30 19.90 1.17
N ARG A 119 -5.07 21.02 0.47
CA ARG A 119 -4.19 22.09 0.97
C ARG A 119 -4.70 22.66 2.29
N GLN A 120 -5.98 23.00 2.36
CA GLN A 120 -6.60 23.53 3.58
C GLN A 120 -6.57 22.52 4.73
N LEU A 121 -6.77 21.23 4.44
CA LEU A 121 -6.64 20.15 5.42
C LEU A 121 -5.22 20.08 5.98
N PHE A 122 -4.19 20.10 5.15
CA PHE A 122 -2.81 20.04 5.63
C PHE A 122 -2.37 21.31 6.36
N ASP A 123 -2.84 22.48 5.93
CA ASP A 123 -2.65 23.74 6.65
C ASP A 123 -3.31 23.66 8.04
N TRP A 124 -4.52 23.11 8.12
CA TRP A 124 -5.23 22.89 9.37
C TRP A 124 -4.51 21.93 10.30
N LEU A 125 -4.10 20.76 9.80
CA LEU A 125 -3.38 19.73 10.57
C LEU A 125 -2.00 20.21 11.05
N SER A 126 -1.41 21.16 10.34
CA SER A 126 -0.11 21.74 10.67
C SER A 126 -0.19 23.02 11.51
N HIS A 127 -1.40 23.52 11.79
CA HIS A 127 -1.59 24.78 12.52
C HIS A 127 -0.86 24.80 13.87
N GLY A 128 -0.23 25.94 14.19
CA GLY A 128 0.55 26.13 15.41
C GLY A 128 1.89 25.36 15.44
N ARG A 129 2.24 24.64 14.37
CA ARG A 129 3.55 23.97 14.25
C ARG A 129 4.55 24.91 13.57
N VAL A 130 5.71 25.06 14.18
CA VAL A 130 6.83 25.76 13.55
C VAL A 130 7.27 24.95 12.33
N THR A 131 7.13 25.52 11.14
CA THR A 131 7.79 25.04 9.94
C THR A 131 9.27 24.92 10.26
N ARG A 132 9.84 23.71 10.20
CA ARG A 132 11.27 23.53 10.38
C ARG A 132 11.97 24.29 9.25
N TYR A 133 12.51 25.46 9.61
CA TYR A 133 13.41 26.35 8.88
C TYR A 133 12.90 27.00 7.57
N PRO A 134 12.69 28.34 7.55
CA PRO A 134 12.59 29.08 6.29
C PRO A 134 13.93 29.02 5.55
N GLY A 135 13.92 28.57 4.29
CA GLY A 135 15.10 28.60 3.42
C GLY A 135 15.86 27.29 3.24
N GLN A 136 15.42 26.17 3.83
CA GLN A 136 15.83 24.86 3.34
C GLN A 136 14.88 24.41 2.23
N THR A 137 15.44 23.99 1.10
CA THR A 137 14.76 23.05 0.21
C THR A 137 14.21 21.93 1.09
N LEU A 138 12.93 21.57 0.94
CA LEU A 138 12.36 20.39 1.59
C LEU A 138 13.39 19.26 1.43
N PRO A 139 13.95 18.69 2.52
CA PRO A 139 14.76 17.51 2.35
C PRO A 139 13.86 16.50 1.64
N TYR A 140 14.39 15.92 0.57
CA TYR A 140 13.62 15.12 -0.40
C TYR A 140 12.90 13.94 0.26
N ARG A 141 13.30 13.57 1.49
CA ARG A 141 12.72 12.48 2.30
C ARG A 141 12.91 12.75 3.80
N TYR A 142 11.87 12.55 4.61
CA TYR A 142 11.94 12.55 6.08
C TYR A 142 11.59 11.14 6.58
N TYR A 143 12.53 10.45 7.22
CA TYR A 143 12.24 9.18 7.88
C TYR A 143 11.57 9.37 9.24
N PRO A 144 10.81 8.37 9.70
CA PRO A 144 10.36 8.27 11.09
C PRO A 144 11.49 8.46 12.13
N GLU A 145 11.10 8.86 13.35
CA GLU A 145 12.05 9.29 14.38
C GLU A 145 12.96 8.19 14.94
N ASN A 146 12.59 6.91 14.81
CA ASN A 146 13.38 5.79 15.29
C ASN A 146 14.00 4.98 14.15
N GLN A 147 15.13 4.36 14.47
CA GLN A 147 15.89 3.53 13.56
C GLN A 147 16.36 2.27 14.29
N LEU A 148 16.19 1.11 13.64
CA LEU A 148 16.85 -0.14 13.98
C LEU A 148 17.78 -0.52 12.83
N VAL A 149 18.98 -1.00 13.14
CA VAL A 149 19.95 -1.46 12.14
C VAL A 149 20.31 -2.90 12.47
N GLU A 150 20.09 -3.80 11.52
CA GLU A 150 20.40 -5.22 11.65
C GLU A 150 21.05 -5.73 10.36
N GLY A 151 22.35 -6.01 10.44
CA GLY A 151 23.14 -6.40 9.26
C GLY A 151 23.11 -5.33 8.17
N THR A 152 22.63 -5.71 6.99
CA THR A 152 22.50 -4.85 5.79
C THR A 152 21.14 -4.15 5.72
N VAL A 153 20.31 -4.22 6.77
CA VAL A 153 19.00 -3.57 6.81
C VAL A 153 18.96 -2.45 7.83
N THR A 154 18.40 -1.33 7.39
CA THR A 154 17.96 -0.23 8.24
C THR A 154 16.43 -0.17 8.24
N LEU A 155 15.80 -0.30 9.41
CA LEU A 155 14.37 -0.12 9.59
C LEU A 155 14.08 1.23 10.25
N TYR A 156 13.26 2.06 9.61
CA TYR A 156 12.72 3.28 10.20
C TYR A 156 11.28 3.08 10.66
N TYR A 157 10.96 3.58 11.84
CA TYR A 157 9.63 3.48 12.43
C TYR A 157 9.37 4.61 13.42
N THR A 158 8.11 4.82 13.74
CA THR A 158 7.66 5.80 14.71
C THR A 158 7.41 5.13 16.06
N ASP A 159 7.44 5.85 17.18
CA ASP A 159 7.34 5.26 18.53
C ASP A 159 6.15 4.29 18.72
N ALA A 160 5.01 4.58 18.09
CA ALA A 160 3.79 3.78 18.21
C ALA A 160 3.90 2.41 17.53
N LEU A 161 4.87 2.23 16.63
CA LEU A 161 5.07 1.02 15.86
C LEU A 161 6.18 0.12 16.41
N GLY A 162 6.69 0.37 17.63
CA GLY A 162 7.84 -0.38 18.16
C GLY A 162 7.70 -1.91 18.15
N LEU A 163 6.52 -2.43 18.49
CA LEU A 163 6.25 -3.89 18.41
C LEU A 163 6.24 -4.39 16.96
N ARG A 164 5.64 -3.62 16.04
CA ARG A 164 5.62 -3.95 14.62
C ARG A 164 7.00 -3.83 13.98
N ALA A 165 7.82 -2.89 14.44
CA ALA A 165 9.19 -2.76 14.00
C ALA A 165 10.02 -3.99 14.41
N THR A 166 9.84 -4.46 15.65
CA THR A 166 10.47 -5.71 16.12
C THR A 166 10.00 -6.90 15.30
N PHE A 167 8.70 -7.00 15.02
CA PHE A 167 8.17 -8.05 14.15
C PHE A 167 8.82 -8.05 12.76
N LEU A 168 8.97 -6.87 12.13
CA LEU A 168 9.62 -6.76 10.83
C LEU A 168 11.09 -7.17 10.89
N THR A 169 11.86 -6.74 11.90
CA THR A 169 13.27 -7.12 12.05
C THR A 169 13.43 -8.62 12.26
N ASP A 170 12.60 -9.22 13.11
CA ASP A 170 12.67 -10.66 13.42
C ASP A 170 12.34 -11.53 12.20
N ASN A 171 11.41 -11.08 11.34
CA ASN A 171 10.95 -11.85 10.19
C ASN A 171 11.72 -11.54 8.89
N TYR A 172 12.38 -10.38 8.78
CA TYR A 172 13.11 -10.01 7.58
C TYR A 172 14.14 -11.07 7.12
N PRO A 173 15.00 -11.63 7.99
CA PRO A 173 15.96 -12.65 7.55
C PRO A 173 15.30 -13.91 6.98
N ILE A 174 14.14 -14.30 7.51
CA ILE A 174 13.38 -15.46 7.06
C ILE A 174 12.82 -15.18 5.65
N ILE A 175 12.17 -14.02 5.48
CA ILE A 175 11.63 -13.57 4.19
C ILE A 175 12.74 -13.45 3.15
N TYR A 176 13.85 -12.81 3.51
CA TYR A 176 15.04 -12.66 2.66
C TYR A 176 15.51 -14.01 2.12
N ASN A 177 15.72 -15.00 3.00
CA ASN A 177 16.21 -16.32 2.61
C ASN A 177 15.26 -17.03 1.65
N HIS A 178 13.95 -16.90 1.87
CA HIS A 178 12.95 -17.48 0.97
C HIS A 178 12.96 -16.80 -0.41
N LEU A 179 13.06 -15.47 -0.46
CA LEU A 179 13.18 -14.71 -1.70
C LEU A 179 14.44 -15.08 -2.49
N VAL A 180 15.60 -15.14 -1.83
CA VAL A 180 16.86 -15.61 -2.44
C VAL A 180 16.71 -17.03 -2.98
N SER A 181 16.07 -17.93 -2.23
CA SER A 181 15.85 -19.31 -2.67
C SER A 181 14.97 -19.40 -3.92
N MET A 182 13.96 -18.52 -4.07
CA MET A 182 13.05 -18.55 -5.21
C MET A 182 13.65 -17.93 -6.47
N MET A 183 14.44 -16.88 -6.31
CA MET A 183 14.97 -16.09 -7.44
C MET A 183 16.42 -16.42 -7.77
N ALA A 184 17.16 -17.06 -6.87
CA ALA A 184 18.61 -17.30 -6.95
C ALA A 184 19.41 -16.02 -7.30
N ILE A 185 18.91 -14.88 -6.87
CA ILE A 185 19.60 -13.58 -6.93
C ILE A 185 19.69 -13.03 -5.52
N GLU A 186 20.78 -12.35 -5.25
CA GLU A 186 20.92 -11.52 -4.06
C GLU A 186 20.91 -10.04 -4.47
N PRO A 187 20.26 -9.19 -3.67
CA PRO A 187 20.30 -7.75 -3.88
C PRO A 187 21.71 -7.22 -3.69
N ILE A 188 22.12 -6.29 -4.54
CA ILE A 188 23.49 -5.75 -4.58
C ILE A 188 23.70 -4.55 -3.63
N TYR A 189 22.76 -4.31 -2.72
CA TYR A 189 22.69 -3.14 -1.87
C TYR A 189 22.06 -3.44 -0.51
N ASP A 190 22.37 -2.59 0.45
CA ASP A 190 21.73 -2.56 1.76
C ASP A 190 20.28 -2.03 1.63
N PHE A 191 19.37 -2.55 2.44
CA PHE A 191 17.96 -2.16 2.40
C PHE A 191 17.61 -1.11 3.44
N THR A 192 16.71 -0.23 3.04
CA THR A 192 15.89 0.55 3.96
C THR A 192 14.47 0.02 3.97
N ILE A 193 13.95 -0.29 5.16
CA ILE A 193 12.53 -0.59 5.37
C ILE A 193 11.92 0.58 6.13
N VAL A 194 10.75 1.05 5.70
CA VAL A 194 9.98 2.08 6.41
C VAL A 194 8.67 1.46 6.89
N ALA A 195 8.52 1.32 8.21
CA ALA A 195 7.26 0.87 8.80
C ALA A 195 6.23 2.00 8.68
N LEU A 196 5.22 1.79 7.85
CA LEU A 196 4.14 2.73 7.61
C LEU A 196 3.02 2.49 8.63
N PRO A 197 2.50 3.54 9.27
CA PRO A 197 1.34 3.46 10.16
C PRO A 197 0.06 3.25 9.35
N THR A 198 0.03 2.19 8.53
CA THR A 198 -1.01 1.87 7.57
C THR A 198 -1.37 0.39 7.64
N GLY A 199 -2.58 0.06 7.23
CA GLY A 199 -3.08 -1.30 7.08
C GLY A 199 -3.13 -1.66 5.59
N GLY A 200 -2.50 -2.76 5.23
CA GLY A 200 -2.28 -3.13 3.83
C GLY A 200 -1.31 -2.23 3.09
N GLY A 201 -0.90 -2.70 1.91
CA GLY A 201 -0.12 -1.95 0.92
C GLY A 201 1.31 -1.59 1.33
N GLY A 202 2.06 -1.12 0.35
CA GLY A 202 3.45 -0.71 0.51
C GLY A 202 3.93 0.12 -0.66
N TYR A 203 5.24 0.35 -0.71
CA TYR A 203 5.89 0.81 -1.92
C TYR A 203 7.28 0.18 -2.02
N SER A 204 7.77 0.07 -3.24
CA SER A 204 9.16 -0.27 -3.52
C SER A 204 9.80 0.84 -4.36
N GLY A 205 10.94 1.33 -3.89
CA GLY A 205 11.69 2.45 -4.44
C GLY A 205 13.17 2.11 -4.58
N GLY A 206 13.49 0.97 -5.19
CA GLY A 206 14.85 0.49 -5.32
C GLY A 206 15.35 -0.12 -4.02
N GLN A 207 16.29 0.55 -3.36
CA GLN A 207 16.89 0.07 -2.09
C GLN A 207 16.00 0.31 -0.88
N GLU A 208 14.82 0.92 -1.08
CA GLU A 208 13.88 1.26 -0.02
C GLU A 208 12.53 0.62 -0.28
N VAL A 209 11.94 0.06 0.77
CA VAL A 209 10.55 -0.43 0.77
C VAL A 209 9.78 0.19 1.93
N GLY A 210 8.54 0.58 1.69
CA GLY A 210 7.58 0.96 2.71
C GLY A 210 6.57 -0.17 2.93
N VAL A 211 6.24 -0.47 4.19
CA VAL A 211 5.36 -1.59 4.54
C VAL A 211 4.28 -1.11 5.50
N GLY A 212 3.00 -1.28 5.16
CA GLY A 212 1.90 -1.12 6.10
C GLY A 212 1.92 -2.23 7.17
N VAL A 213 1.93 -1.84 8.45
CA VAL A 213 2.14 -2.78 9.58
C VAL A 213 0.94 -2.94 10.53
N LEU A 214 -0.24 -2.43 10.21
CA LEU A 214 -1.38 -2.42 11.14
C LEU A 214 -2.43 -3.50 10.88
N THR A 215 -2.10 -4.42 10.00
CA THR A 215 -2.89 -5.63 9.73
C THR A 215 -2.37 -6.81 10.54
N ASP A 216 -2.94 -7.98 10.33
CA ASP A 216 -2.44 -9.24 10.88
C ASP A 216 -1.02 -9.58 10.36
N ASP A 217 -0.35 -10.46 11.09
CA ASP A 217 1.06 -10.82 10.83
C ASP A 217 1.27 -11.41 9.42
N SER A 218 0.29 -12.17 8.93
CA SER A 218 0.32 -12.77 7.59
C SER A 218 0.27 -11.68 6.51
N ALA A 219 -0.62 -10.70 6.64
CA ALA A 219 -0.68 -9.55 5.75
C ALA A 219 0.63 -8.73 5.76
N VAL A 220 1.20 -8.45 6.93
CA VAL A 220 2.47 -7.71 7.03
C VAL A 220 3.63 -8.47 6.35
N VAL A 221 3.72 -9.79 6.56
CA VAL A 221 4.71 -10.64 5.89
C VAL A 221 4.54 -10.60 4.38
N ARG A 222 3.31 -10.69 3.88
CA ARG A 222 3.02 -10.67 2.45
C ARG A 222 3.39 -9.33 1.82
N VAL A 223 3.02 -8.22 2.44
CA VAL A 223 3.41 -6.88 1.96
C VAL A 223 4.93 -6.74 1.93
N LEU A 224 5.63 -7.06 3.02
CA LEU A 224 7.09 -6.96 3.04
C LEU A 224 7.74 -7.83 1.95
N ALA A 225 7.29 -9.08 1.78
CA ALA A 225 7.81 -9.98 0.76
C ALA A 225 7.51 -9.48 -0.67
N HIS A 226 6.32 -8.90 -0.90
CA HIS A 226 5.92 -8.32 -2.17
C HIS A 226 6.85 -7.15 -2.54
N GLU A 227 7.00 -6.17 -1.64
CA GLU A 227 7.81 -4.98 -1.91
C GLU A 227 9.30 -5.32 -2.06
N LEU A 228 9.81 -6.25 -1.25
CA LEU A 228 11.19 -6.74 -1.39
C LEU A 228 11.39 -7.46 -2.72
N THR A 229 10.38 -8.18 -3.23
CA THR A 229 10.51 -8.85 -4.53
C THR A 229 10.76 -7.83 -5.64
N HIS A 230 10.04 -6.70 -5.65
CA HIS A 230 10.28 -5.61 -6.60
C HIS A 230 11.69 -5.04 -6.51
N SER A 231 12.24 -4.92 -5.31
CA SER A 231 13.62 -4.47 -5.13
C SER A 231 14.64 -5.51 -5.60
N PHE A 232 14.49 -6.77 -5.19
CA PHE A 232 15.42 -7.85 -5.51
C PHE A 232 15.60 -8.04 -7.02
N VAL A 233 14.51 -7.89 -7.78
CA VAL A 233 14.57 -8.06 -9.23
C VAL A 233 15.28 -6.92 -9.93
N LEU A 234 15.64 -5.80 -9.28
CA LEU A 234 16.38 -4.72 -9.96
C LEU A 234 17.86 -5.09 -10.22
N PRO A 235 18.43 -4.69 -11.37
CA PRO A 235 17.81 -3.89 -12.45
C PRO A 235 16.97 -4.70 -13.45
N GLY A 236 16.89 -6.02 -13.32
CA GLY A 236 16.12 -6.90 -14.20
C GLY A 236 14.65 -7.09 -13.80
N ALA A 237 13.89 -6.01 -13.58
CA ALA A 237 12.46 -6.10 -13.29
C ALA A 237 11.71 -6.77 -14.45
N LEU A 238 10.74 -7.64 -14.14
CA LEU A 238 9.94 -8.31 -15.17
C LEU A 238 9.10 -7.30 -15.97
N PRO A 239 8.86 -7.55 -17.27
CA PRO A 239 8.25 -6.57 -18.15
C PRO A 239 6.74 -6.41 -17.89
N GLY A 240 6.28 -5.15 -17.87
CA GLY A 240 4.87 -4.82 -17.77
C GLY A 240 4.28 -4.98 -16.36
N PHE A 241 3.23 -4.21 -16.09
CA PHE A 241 2.55 -4.20 -14.79
C PHE A 241 2.12 -5.61 -14.35
N GLY A 242 1.40 -6.33 -15.21
CA GLY A 242 0.82 -7.64 -14.85
C GLY A 242 1.86 -8.69 -14.43
N PHE A 243 3.00 -8.77 -15.11
CA PHE A 243 4.05 -9.73 -14.75
C PHE A 243 4.85 -9.30 -13.53
N ASN A 244 5.21 -8.02 -13.43
CA ASN A 244 5.97 -7.52 -12.29
C ASN A 244 5.18 -7.68 -10.98
N GLU A 245 3.94 -7.17 -10.94
CA GLU A 245 3.05 -7.26 -9.78
C GLU A 245 2.58 -8.69 -9.50
N GLY A 246 2.28 -9.45 -10.56
CA GLY A 246 1.88 -10.84 -10.45
C GLY A 246 2.99 -11.73 -9.87
N TRP A 247 4.25 -11.50 -10.27
CA TRP A 247 5.39 -12.19 -9.69
C TRP A 247 5.63 -11.80 -8.23
N ALA A 248 5.65 -10.50 -7.92
CA ALA A 248 5.84 -10.03 -6.54
C ALA A 248 4.78 -10.60 -5.59
N SER A 249 3.51 -10.61 -6.04
CA SER A 249 2.40 -11.20 -5.29
C SER A 249 2.52 -12.72 -5.15
N LEU A 250 2.93 -13.44 -6.21
CA LEU A 250 3.15 -14.89 -6.13
C LEU A 250 4.30 -15.26 -5.20
N ALA A 251 5.40 -14.50 -5.24
CA ALA A 251 6.52 -14.66 -4.33
C ALA A 251 6.09 -14.41 -2.88
N ALA A 252 5.34 -13.34 -2.61
CA ALA A 252 4.79 -13.06 -1.29
C ALA A 252 3.88 -14.18 -0.76
N ILE A 253 2.98 -14.70 -1.59
CA ILE A 253 2.13 -15.86 -1.27
C ILE A 253 2.98 -17.08 -0.87
N ARG A 254 4.04 -17.35 -1.63
CA ARG A 254 4.94 -18.49 -1.36
C ARG A 254 5.73 -18.33 -0.07
N VAL A 255 6.24 -17.12 0.20
CA VAL A 255 6.89 -16.79 1.47
C VAL A 255 5.92 -16.99 2.63
N ALA A 256 4.71 -16.44 2.54
CA ALA A 256 3.70 -16.58 3.59
C ALA A 256 3.36 -18.05 3.87
N ARG A 257 3.20 -18.89 2.83
CA ARG A 257 3.04 -20.35 3.01
C ARG A 257 4.21 -20.96 3.76
N GLN A 258 5.45 -20.64 3.37
CA GLN A 258 6.66 -21.18 4.00
C GLN A 258 6.82 -20.73 5.47
N MET A 259 6.24 -19.59 5.83
CA MET A 259 6.20 -19.08 7.19
C MET A 259 5.00 -19.60 8.02
N GLY A 260 4.19 -20.51 7.47
CA GLY A 260 3.08 -21.16 8.17
C GLY A 260 1.71 -20.47 8.00
N TYR A 261 1.61 -19.43 7.18
CA TYR A 261 0.36 -18.71 6.90
C TYR A 261 -0.38 -19.28 5.68
N GLU A 262 -0.50 -20.61 5.61
CA GLU A 262 -1.03 -21.31 4.44
C GLU A 262 -2.47 -20.93 4.10
N VAL A 263 -3.32 -20.73 5.11
CA VAL A 263 -4.74 -20.41 4.91
C VAL A 263 -4.90 -19.07 4.17
N ASP A 264 -4.27 -18.01 4.66
CA ASP A 264 -4.38 -16.67 4.07
C ASP A 264 -3.71 -16.63 2.70
N ALA A 265 -2.53 -17.26 2.56
CA ALA A 265 -1.82 -17.32 1.30
C ALA A 265 -2.62 -18.10 0.23
N ASN A 266 -3.33 -19.15 0.62
CA ASN A 266 -4.22 -19.89 -0.29
C ASN A 266 -5.44 -19.07 -0.68
N ALA A 267 -6.05 -18.34 0.27
CA ALA A 267 -7.18 -17.46 0.01
C ALA A 267 -6.80 -16.36 -1.01
N GLU A 268 -5.63 -15.74 -0.85
CA GLU A 268 -5.16 -14.73 -1.78
C GLU A 268 -4.84 -15.31 -3.17
N ARG A 269 -4.14 -16.44 -3.23
CA ARG A 269 -3.89 -17.11 -4.52
C ARG A 269 -5.20 -17.44 -5.25
N GLN A 270 -6.21 -17.90 -4.51
CA GLN A 270 -7.53 -18.21 -5.04
C GLN A 270 -8.28 -16.96 -5.51
N TYR A 271 -8.15 -15.84 -4.79
CA TYR A 271 -8.70 -14.56 -5.21
C TYR A 271 -8.17 -14.15 -6.59
N PHE A 272 -6.84 -14.13 -6.77
CA PHE A 272 -6.22 -13.82 -8.06
C PHE A 272 -6.62 -14.81 -9.17
N GLU A 273 -6.74 -16.10 -8.85
CA GLU A 273 -7.22 -17.09 -9.80
C GLU A 273 -8.64 -16.79 -10.27
N THR A 274 -9.50 -16.45 -9.32
CA THR A 274 -10.92 -16.19 -9.59
C THR A 274 -11.04 -14.96 -10.49
N GLN A 275 -10.34 -13.86 -10.18
CA GLN A 275 -10.33 -12.65 -11.01
C GLN A 275 -9.86 -12.97 -12.43
N PHE A 276 -8.78 -13.74 -12.58
CA PHE A 276 -8.30 -14.19 -13.88
C PHE A 276 -9.34 -15.04 -14.62
N ARG A 277 -9.84 -16.12 -14.01
CA ARG A 277 -10.73 -17.09 -14.67
C ARG A 277 -12.11 -16.53 -14.97
N THR A 278 -12.58 -15.52 -14.24
CA THR A 278 -13.83 -14.83 -14.54
C THR A 278 -13.75 -14.07 -15.86
N ILE A 279 -12.61 -13.46 -16.17
CA ILE A 279 -12.44 -12.64 -17.37
C ILE A 279 -11.87 -13.45 -18.53
N ASP A 280 -10.91 -14.33 -18.27
CA ASP A 280 -10.16 -15.09 -19.26
C ASP A 280 -10.05 -16.58 -18.86
N PRO A 281 -11.18 -17.32 -18.86
CA PRO A 281 -11.23 -18.70 -18.38
C PRO A 281 -10.25 -19.62 -19.10
N ASP A 282 -9.99 -19.37 -20.39
CA ASP A 282 -9.11 -20.18 -21.24
C ASP A 282 -7.69 -19.61 -21.36
N GLY A 283 -7.40 -18.44 -20.77
CA GLY A 283 -6.08 -17.81 -20.83
C GLY A 283 -5.70 -17.22 -22.19
N THR A 284 -6.67 -16.87 -23.03
CA THR A 284 -6.46 -16.38 -24.40
C THR A 284 -6.88 -14.92 -24.62
N LEU A 285 -7.62 -14.30 -23.69
CA LEU A 285 -8.19 -12.96 -23.85
C LEU A 285 -7.27 -11.85 -23.32
N LEU A 286 -6.65 -12.04 -22.15
CA LEU A 286 -5.83 -11.00 -21.53
C LEU A 286 -4.40 -11.01 -22.09
N ASP A 287 -3.99 -9.97 -22.81
CA ASP A 287 -2.58 -9.84 -23.22
C ASP A 287 -1.76 -9.17 -22.12
N LEU A 288 -0.83 -9.92 -21.51
CA LEU A 288 0.02 -9.41 -20.44
C LEU A 288 0.92 -8.24 -20.89
N ASN A 289 1.15 -8.08 -22.21
CA ASN A 289 1.92 -6.96 -22.75
C ASN A 289 1.12 -5.65 -22.78
N THR A 290 -0.21 -5.72 -22.72
CA THR A 290 -1.11 -4.56 -22.70
C THR A 290 -1.67 -4.28 -21.31
N ALA A 291 -1.18 -4.97 -20.29
CA ALA A 291 -1.65 -4.83 -18.91
C ALA A 291 -1.43 -3.40 -18.40
N THR A 292 -2.50 -2.80 -17.87
CA THR A 292 -2.47 -1.49 -17.19
C THR A 292 -2.94 -1.65 -15.75
N VAL A 293 -2.61 -0.66 -14.90
CA VAL A 293 -3.02 -0.63 -13.48
C VAL A 293 -4.54 -0.49 -13.34
N THR A 294 -5.21 0.16 -14.30
CA THR A 294 -6.57 0.68 -14.12
C THR A 294 -7.67 -0.31 -14.47
N GLU A 295 -7.51 -1.11 -15.53
CA GLU A 295 -8.54 -2.04 -15.99
C GLU A 295 -8.10 -3.49 -15.78
N HIS A 296 -8.87 -4.24 -15.01
CA HIS A 296 -8.65 -5.68 -14.76
C HIS A 296 -7.26 -6.03 -14.17
N GLY A 297 -6.61 -5.11 -13.46
CA GLY A 297 -5.25 -5.29 -12.94
C GLY A 297 -5.05 -6.61 -12.17
N MET A 298 -5.98 -6.95 -11.28
CA MET A 298 -5.95 -8.21 -10.52
C MET A 298 -6.04 -9.45 -11.42
N ALA A 299 -6.80 -9.40 -12.51
CA ALA A 299 -6.91 -10.50 -13.45
C ALA A 299 -5.63 -10.67 -14.29
N TYR A 300 -4.98 -9.57 -14.68
CA TYR A 300 -3.66 -9.62 -15.32
C TYR A 300 -2.60 -10.22 -14.38
N MET A 301 -2.59 -9.83 -13.10
CA MET A 301 -1.71 -10.43 -12.09
C MET A 301 -2.00 -11.93 -11.94
N GLY A 302 -3.27 -12.32 -11.81
CA GLY A 302 -3.66 -13.74 -11.72
C GLY A 302 -3.26 -14.56 -12.95
N LYS A 303 -3.35 -13.98 -14.15
CA LYS A 303 -2.86 -14.62 -15.38
C LYS A 303 -1.34 -14.78 -15.36
N ALA A 304 -0.59 -13.77 -14.92
CA ALA A 304 0.86 -13.86 -14.80
C ALA A 304 1.27 -14.98 -13.83
N MET A 305 0.60 -15.11 -12.68
CA MET A 305 0.83 -16.21 -11.73
C MET A 305 0.61 -17.57 -12.41
N TRP A 306 -0.50 -17.73 -13.12
CA TRP A 306 -0.81 -18.97 -13.85
C TRP A 306 0.24 -19.29 -14.93
N VAL A 307 0.72 -18.29 -15.68
CA VAL A 307 1.80 -18.49 -16.66
C VAL A 307 3.08 -18.97 -15.97
N ILE A 308 3.49 -18.32 -14.89
CA ILE A 308 4.71 -18.69 -14.14
C ILE A 308 4.61 -20.12 -13.61
N GLU A 309 3.50 -20.47 -12.95
CA GLU A 309 3.28 -21.82 -12.43
C GLU A 309 3.21 -22.88 -13.53
N THR A 310 2.65 -22.53 -14.70
CA THR A 310 2.64 -23.41 -15.87
C THR A 310 4.05 -23.65 -16.41
N LEU A 311 4.87 -22.60 -16.47
CA LEU A 311 6.27 -22.70 -16.88
C LEU A 311 7.07 -23.55 -15.88
N GLU A 312 6.88 -23.37 -14.58
CA GLU A 312 7.49 -24.21 -13.56
C GLU A 312 7.04 -25.67 -13.65
N GLY A 313 5.75 -25.91 -13.92
CA GLY A 313 5.23 -27.26 -14.14
C GLY A 313 5.83 -27.96 -15.36
N GLY A 314 6.11 -27.22 -16.44
CA GLY A 314 6.67 -27.75 -17.68
C GLY A 314 8.20 -27.84 -17.71
N TYR A 315 8.89 -26.90 -17.05
CA TYR A 315 10.34 -26.74 -17.14
C TYR A 315 11.08 -27.01 -15.82
N GLY A 316 10.36 -27.27 -14.73
CA GLY A 316 10.90 -27.54 -13.39
C GLY A 316 10.58 -26.43 -12.39
N ALA A 317 10.39 -26.80 -11.11
CA ALA A 317 10.05 -25.88 -10.04
C ALA A 317 11.10 -24.77 -9.78
N ASP A 318 12.32 -24.97 -10.28
CA ASP A 318 13.43 -24.02 -10.23
C ASP A 318 13.47 -23.06 -11.43
N PHE A 319 12.44 -23.05 -12.30
CA PHE A 319 12.41 -22.24 -13.51
C PHE A 319 12.68 -20.75 -13.22
N MET A 320 12.01 -20.17 -12.21
CA MET A 320 12.21 -18.76 -11.85
C MET A 320 13.62 -18.49 -11.32
N ALA A 321 14.17 -19.41 -10.51
CA ALA A 321 15.54 -19.34 -10.01
C ALA A 321 16.58 -19.41 -11.14
N ARG A 322 16.27 -20.05 -12.27
CA ARG A 322 17.12 -20.02 -13.47
C ARG A 322 16.88 -18.76 -14.33
N LEU A 323 15.65 -18.28 -14.39
CA LEU A 323 15.27 -17.15 -15.23
C LEU A 323 15.79 -15.81 -14.67
N MET A 324 15.63 -15.54 -13.38
CA MET A 324 15.95 -14.23 -12.81
C MET A 324 17.44 -13.83 -12.97
N PRO A 325 18.42 -14.70 -12.68
CA PRO A 325 19.84 -14.36 -12.88
C PRO A 325 20.17 -14.10 -14.35
N LEU A 326 19.56 -14.86 -15.26
CA LEU A 326 19.74 -14.69 -16.71
C LEU A 326 19.14 -13.35 -17.17
N HIS A 327 17.96 -13.00 -16.68
CA HIS A 327 17.31 -11.73 -16.99
C HIS A 327 18.14 -10.54 -16.49
N HIS A 328 18.69 -10.60 -15.28
CA HIS A 328 19.64 -9.62 -14.75
C HIS A 328 20.83 -9.42 -15.69
N GLN A 329 21.44 -10.50 -16.15
CA GLN A 329 22.58 -10.45 -17.08
C GLN A 329 22.19 -9.81 -18.42
N TRP A 330 21.00 -10.13 -18.94
CA TRP A 330 20.51 -9.54 -20.19
C TRP A 330 20.29 -8.04 -20.09
N VAL A 331 19.70 -7.56 -18.98
CA VAL A 331 19.55 -6.12 -18.77
C VAL A 331 20.89 -5.43 -18.59
N GLN A 332 21.80 -6.00 -17.81
CA GLN A 332 23.14 -5.43 -17.59
C GLN A 332 24.00 -5.38 -18.87
N SER A 333 23.83 -6.36 -19.75
CA SER A 333 24.53 -6.42 -21.05
C SER A 333 23.84 -5.63 -22.16
N GLY A 334 22.69 -5.00 -21.88
CA GLY A 334 21.89 -4.26 -22.87
C GLY A 334 21.17 -5.13 -23.90
N GLN A 335 21.05 -6.44 -23.64
CA GLN A 335 20.30 -7.38 -24.48
C GLN A 335 18.78 -7.33 -24.21
N ALA A 336 18.38 -6.78 -23.06
CA ALA A 336 17.01 -6.47 -22.69
C ALA A 336 16.91 -5.06 -22.12
N SER A 337 15.77 -4.39 -22.29
CA SER A 337 15.49 -3.10 -21.66
C SER A 337 15.04 -3.29 -20.21
N ASN A 338 15.51 -2.44 -19.31
CA ASN A 338 14.89 -2.29 -17.99
C ASN A 338 13.55 -1.54 -18.17
N PRO A 339 12.40 -2.08 -17.73
CA PRO A 339 11.12 -1.39 -17.81
C PRO A 339 10.97 -0.24 -16.81
N VAL A 340 11.92 -0.07 -15.87
CA VAL A 340 11.93 0.99 -14.83
C VAL A 340 12.64 2.26 -15.30
#